data_AF-A0A660N0I3-F1
#
_entry.id   AF-A0A660N0I3-F1
#
_cell.length_a   1.000
_cell.length_b   1.000
_cell.length_c   1.000
_cell.angle_alpha   90.00
_cell.angle_beta   90.00
_cell.angle_gamma   90.00
#
_symmetry.space_group_name_H-M   'P 1'
#
loop_
_entity.id
_entity.type
_entity.pdbx_description
1 polymer ?
#
loop_
_entity_poly.entity_id
_entity_poly.type
_entity_poly.pdbx_seq_one_letter_code
_entity_poly.pdbx_strand_id
1 'polypeptide(L)' 'MDSPTNFRHLLEIDLLNAENDAAAEQGCAAALAAEPPAAAVLVAANRLGAARMALPKSKGVTIAAALNPDGAEPVSAVA' A
#
# COMPACT_ATOMS: atom_id res chain seq x y z
N MET A 1 7.27 -31.27 1.42
CA MET A 1 6.57 -30.55 0.36
C MET A 1 5.96 -29.33 1.03
N ASP A 2 6.58 -28.17 0.88
CA ASP A 2 6.14 -26.94 1.53
C ASP A 2 4.73 -26.58 1.08
N SER A 3 3.86 -26.33 2.06
CA SER A 3 2.45 -26.07 1.84
C SER A 3 2.27 -24.81 0.95
N PRO A 4 1.33 -24.80 -0.02
CA PRO A 4 1.04 -23.64 -0.88
C PRO A 4 0.55 -22.38 -0.12
N THR A 5 0.49 -22.45 1.21
CA THR A 5 0.07 -21.39 2.13
C THR A 5 1.02 -20.18 2.15
N ASN A 6 2.29 -20.31 1.73
CA ASN A 6 3.27 -19.22 1.91
C ASN A 6 3.13 -18.04 0.93
N PHE A 7 2.56 -18.21 -0.26
CA PHE A 7 2.55 -17.14 -1.25
C PHE A 7 1.48 -16.06 -0.99
N ARG A 8 0.31 -16.43 -0.45
CA ARG A 8 -0.75 -15.43 -0.14
C ARG A 8 -0.37 -14.49 1.00
N HIS A 9 0.46 -14.95 1.93
CA HIS A 9 1.02 -14.09 3.00
C HIS A 9 2.02 -13.05 2.49
N LEU A 10 2.50 -13.17 1.25
CA LEU A 10 3.42 -12.21 0.63
C LEU A 10 2.71 -11.25 -0.34
N LEU A 11 1.38 -11.28 -0.41
CA LEU A 11 0.63 -10.43 -1.32
C LEU A 11 0.78 -8.96 -0.92
N GLU A 12 1.30 -8.15 -1.85
CA GLU A 12 1.29 -6.70 -1.79
C GLU A 12 0.21 -6.16 -2.71
N ILE A 13 -0.65 -5.28 -2.20
CA ILE A 13 -1.69 -4.64 -3.01
C ILE A 13 -1.19 -3.29 -3.51
N ASP A 14 -1.12 -3.15 -4.84
CA ASP A 14 -0.79 -1.90 -5.50
C ASP A 14 -1.99 -0.96 -5.53
N LEU A 15 -1.84 0.20 -4.89
CA LEU A 15 -2.79 1.30 -4.83
C LEU A 15 -2.16 2.61 -5.31
N LEU A 16 -1.09 2.57 -6.11
CA LEU A 16 -0.44 3.76 -6.65
C LEU A 16 -1.40 4.62 -7.49
N ASN A 17 -2.31 3.97 -8.21
CA ASN A 17 -3.30 4.62 -9.08
C ASN A 17 -4.57 5.06 -8.34
N ALA A 18 -4.58 5.08 -7.00
CA ALA A 18 -5.73 5.55 -6.24
C ALA A 18 -5.99 7.06 -6.51
N GLU A 19 -7.07 7.34 -7.24
CA GLU A 19 -7.42 8.69 -7.72
C GLU A 19 -7.65 9.69 -6.57
N ASN A 20 -8.09 9.21 -5.41
CA ASN A 20 -8.38 10.01 -4.23
C ASN A 20 -8.17 9.22 -2.92
N ASP A 21 -8.28 9.92 -1.79
CA ASP A 21 -8.11 9.34 -0.45
C ASP A 21 -9.13 8.22 -0.17
N ALA A 22 -10.39 8.40 -0.59
CA ALA A 22 -11.43 7.39 -0.39
C ALA A 22 -11.13 6.07 -1.13
N ALA A 23 -10.59 6.15 -2.36
CA ALA A 23 -10.16 4.98 -3.11
C ALA A 23 -8.98 4.27 -2.43
N ALA A 24 -8.01 5.04 -1.90
CA ALA A 24 -6.90 4.48 -1.13
C ALA A 24 -7.37 3.79 0.16
N GLU A 25 -8.31 4.40 0.89
CA GLU A 25 -8.90 3.82 2.11
C GLU A 25 -9.65 2.53 1.81
N GLN A 26 -10.47 2.50 0.75
CA GLN A 26 -11.19 1.30 0.32
C GLN A 26 -10.23 0.17 -0.05
N GLY A 27 -9.17 0.47 -0.81
CA GLY A 27 -8.14 -0.51 -1.15
C GLY A 27 -7.42 -1.06 0.09
N CYS A 28 -7.10 -0.19 1.05
CA CYS A 28 -6.51 -0.58 2.33
C CYS A 28 -7.44 -1.46 3.17
N ALA A 29 -8.74 -1.14 3.22
CA ALA A 29 -9.72 -1.95 3.92
C ALA A 29 -9.87 -3.34 3.28
N ALA A 30 -9.85 -3.42 1.94
CA ALA A 30 -9.86 -4.69 1.22
C ALA A 30 -8.59 -5.52 1.48
N ALA A 31 -7.42 -4.88 1.51
CA ALA A 31 -6.15 -5.53 1.86
C ALA A 31 -6.20 -6.17 3.24
N LEU A 32 -6.86 -5.49 4.18
CA LEU A 32 -7.02 -5.98 5.54
C LEU A 32 -8.08 -7.08 5.69
N ALA A 33 -9.15 -7.01 4.90
CA ALA A 33 -10.24 -7.98 4.92
C ALA A 33 -9.93 -9.28 4.16
N ALA A 34 -8.85 -9.31 3.37
CA ALA A 34 -8.39 -10.53 2.72
C ALA A 34 -8.07 -11.63 3.74
N GLU A 35 -8.26 -12.90 3.36
CA GLU A 35 -7.87 -14.05 4.17
C GLU A 35 -6.82 -14.91 3.42
N PRO A 36 -5.57 -14.98 3.95
CA PRO A 36 -5.03 -14.12 5.02
C PRO A 36 -4.93 -12.64 4.59
N PRO A 37 -4.82 -11.69 5.53
CA PRO A 37 -4.59 -10.29 5.20
C PRO A 37 -3.36 -10.12 4.32
N ALA A 38 -3.38 -9.11 3.46
CA ALA A 38 -2.22 -8.77 2.65
C ALA A 38 -1.00 -8.45 3.54
N ALA A 39 0.19 -8.78 3.06
CA ALA A 39 1.43 -8.43 3.77
C ALA A 39 1.65 -6.92 3.77
N ALA A 40 1.36 -6.28 2.64
CA ALA A 40 1.59 -4.87 2.44
C ALA A 40 0.58 -4.22 1.48
N VAL A 41 0.50 -2.90 1.56
CA VAL A 41 -0.09 -2.04 0.54
C VAL A 41 0.96 -1.05 0.05
N LEU A 42 0.99 -0.82 -1.26
CA LEU A 42 1.80 0.22 -1.89
C LEU A 42 0.90 1.40 -2.24
N VAL A 43 1.17 2.56 -1.65
CA VAL A 43 0.39 3.79 -1.90
C VAL A 43 1.30 4.92 -2.36
N ALA A 44 0.77 5.87 -3.13
CA ALA A 44 1.47 7.12 -3.37
C ALA A 44 1.67 7.89 -2.05
N ALA A 45 2.80 8.58 -1.88
CA ALA A 45 3.15 9.23 -0.62
C ALA A 45 2.14 10.29 -0.16
N ASN A 46 1.48 10.98 -1.10
CA ASN A 46 0.41 11.92 -0.82
C ASN A 46 -0.88 11.24 -0.27
N ARG A 47 -1.01 9.92 -0.38
CA ARG A 47 -2.12 9.10 0.17
C ARG A 47 -1.76 8.40 1.49
N LEU A 48 -0.55 8.60 2.00
CA LEU A 48 -0.09 7.94 3.24
C LEU A 48 -0.99 8.25 4.45
N GLY A 49 -1.55 9.46 4.53
CA GLY A 49 -2.48 9.85 5.61
C GLY A 49 -3.73 8.98 5.62
N ALA A 50 -4.40 8.87 4.47
CA ALA A 50 -5.56 8.03 4.25
C ALA A 50 -5.27 6.55 4.55
N ALA A 51 -4.16 6.01 4.03
CA ALA A 51 -3.75 4.62 4.29
C ALA A 51 -3.56 4.35 5.80
N ARG A 52 -3.00 5.29 6.55
CA ARG A 52 -2.82 5.17 8.02
C ARG A 52 -4.12 5.24 8.81
N MET A 53 -5.13 5.95 8.30
CA MET A 53 -6.46 5.97 8.92
C MET A 53 -7.21 4.66 8.67
N ALA A 54 -7.07 4.10 7.47
CA ALA A 54 -7.70 2.84 7.09
C ALA A 54 -7.03 1.59 7.69
N LEU A 55 -5.73 1.63 7.99
CA LEU A 55 -4.97 0.49 8.53
C LEU A 55 -4.55 0.71 9.99
N PRO A 56 -5.25 0.09 10.97
CA PRO A 56 -4.83 0.11 12.36
C PRO A 56 -3.45 -0.54 12.53
N LYS A 57 -2.53 0.10 13.27
CA LYS A 57 -1.16 -0.41 13.53
C LYS A 57 -1.11 -1.83 14.10
N SER A 58 -2.19 -2.30 14.73
CA SER A 58 -2.27 -3.62 15.36
C SER A 58 -2.54 -4.78 14.38
N LYS A 59 -2.85 -4.50 13.12
CA LYS A 59 -3.35 -5.50 12.17
C LYS A 59 -2.31 -6.08 11.20
N GLY A 60 -1.05 -5.67 11.31
CA GLY A 60 0.09 -6.33 10.65
C GLY A 60 0.29 -6.07 9.15
N VAL A 61 -0.58 -5.29 8.50
CA VAL A 61 -0.40 -4.87 7.11
C VAL A 61 0.61 -3.73 7.04
N THR A 62 1.71 -3.92 6.30
CA THR A 62 2.74 -2.89 6.10
C THR A 62 2.26 -1.85 5.09
N ILE A 63 2.59 -0.57 5.30
CA ILE A 63 2.33 0.50 4.33
C ILE A 63 3.66 0.91 3.70
N ALA A 64 3.83 0.62 2.41
CA ALA A 64 4.89 1.18 1.59
C ALA A 64 4.39 2.44 0.89
N ALA A 65 5.15 3.53 0.97
CA ALA A 65 4.79 4.82 0.37
C ALA A 65 5.77 5.18 -0.75
N ALA A 66 5.28 5.25 -1.99
CA ALA A 66 6.07 5.67 -3.14
C ALA A 66 6.18 7.19 -3.21
N LEU A 67 7.41 7.71 -3.15
CA LEU A 67 7.70 9.14 -3.20
C LEU A 67 7.64 9.73 -4.63
N ASN A 68 7.89 8.90 -5.65
CA ASN A 68 7.83 9.28 -7.05
C ASN A 68 7.10 8.18 -7.84
N PRO A 69 5.77 8.05 -7.67
CA PRO A 69 5.01 6.94 -8.25
C PRO A 69 5.02 6.95 -9.78
N ASP A 70 5.12 8.13 -10.39
CA ASP A 70 5.10 8.31 -11.85
C ASP A 70 6.49 8.22 -12.49
N GLY A 71 7.56 8.08 -11.68
CA GLY A 71 8.93 8.04 -12.18
C GLY A 71 9.37 9.35 -12.85
N ALA A 72 8.79 10.49 -12.46
CA ALA A 72 9.16 11.79 -13.00
C ALA A 72 10.66 12.08 -12.76
N GLU A 73 11.32 12.73 -13.71
CA GLU A 73 12.72 13.09 -13.55
C GLU A 73 12.91 13.98 -12.31
N PRO A 74 13.99 13.77 -11.53
CA PRO A 74 14.28 14.62 -10.40
C PRO A 74 14.44 16.05 -10.89
N VAL A 75 13.67 16.98 -10.31
CA VAL A 75 13.92 18.41 -10.52
C VAL A 75 15.32 18.71 -10.02
N SER A 76 16.24 18.99 -10.95
CA SER A 76 17.60 19.41 -10.65
C SER A 76 17.53 20.66 -9.78
N ALA A 77 17.73 20.51 -8.48
CA ALA A 77 17.88 21.63 -7.57
C ALA A 77 19.20 22.33 -7.91
N VAL A 78 19.15 23.26 -8.85
CA VAL A 78 20.24 24.20 -9.08
C VAL A 78 20.34 25.05 -7.80
N ALA A 79 21.45 24.84 -7.08
CA ALA A 79 21.83 25.58 -5.88
C ALA A 79 22.30 27.00 -6.22
#